data_AF-A0A261C036-F1
#
_entry.id   AF-A0A261C036-F1
#
_cell.length_a   1.000
_cell.length_b   1.000
_cell.length_c   1.000
_cell.angle_alpha   90.00
_cell.angle_beta   90.00
_cell.angle_gamma   90.00
#
_symmetry.space_group_name_H-M   'P 1'
#
loop_
_entity.id
_entity.type
_entity.pdbx_description
1 polymer ?
#
loop_
_entity_poly.entity_id
_entity_poly.type
_entity_poly.pdbx_seq_one_letter_code
_entity_poly.pdbx_strand_id
1 'polypeptide(L)'
;MDFIKATFGDRKRQLNDQVIAALELKCQLKGVTELRPDDTETFHWHLKLKCTNCGEAPDHWQYVVLNEMLDVPGSRGEANLVEKCKLCGRVNTLS
;
A
#
# COMPACT_ATOMS: atom_id res chain seq x y z
N MET A 1 -2.92 -3.03 23.18
CA MET A 1 -2.39 -2.26 22.03
C MET A 1 -1.87 -3.29 21.05
N ASP A 2 -2.76 -3.79 20.20
CA ASP A 2 -2.45 -4.89 19.30
C ASP A 2 -1.66 -4.35 18.12
N PHE A 3 -0.40 -4.79 18.03
CA PHE A 3 0.48 -4.42 16.94
C PHE A 3 0.00 -5.14 15.67
N ILE A 4 -0.61 -4.41 14.75
CA ILE A 4 -0.69 -4.83 13.35
C ILE A 4 0.77 -4.91 12.87
N LYS A 5 1.31 -6.13 12.81
CA LYS A 5 2.61 -6.38 12.21
C LYS A 5 2.35 -6.72 10.74
N ALA A 6 2.54 -5.74 9.86
CA ALA A 6 2.69 -6.02 8.44
C ALA A 6 4.03 -6.73 8.23
N THR A 7 3.99 -8.04 7.97
CA THR A 7 5.17 -8.81 7.57
C THR A 7 5.30 -8.72 6.05
N PHE A 8 6.34 -8.04 5.56
CA PHE A 8 6.66 -8.02 4.14
C PHE A 8 7.30 -9.35 3.76
N GLY A 9 6.59 -10.19 3.02
CA GLY A 9 7.11 -11.46 2.53
C GLY A 9 8.01 -11.27 1.30
N ASP A 10 9.31 -11.50 1.46
CA ASP A 10 10.26 -11.53 0.33
C ASP A 10 9.97 -12.74 -0.58
N ARG A 11 9.41 -12.51 -1.78
CA ARG A 11 9.35 -13.56 -2.82
C ARG A 11 9.72 -13.08 -4.23
N LYS A 12 10.79 -13.72 -4.73
CA LYS A 12 11.31 -13.93 -6.09
C LYS A 12 10.82 -13.00 -7.23
N ARG A 13 11.79 -12.26 -7.77
CA ARG A 13 11.83 -11.58 -9.08
C ARG A 13 10.85 -12.19 -10.11
N GLN A 14 9.82 -11.43 -10.47
CA GLN A 14 9.11 -11.58 -11.73
C GLN A 14 9.63 -10.55 -12.75
N LEU A 15 9.34 -10.80 -14.03
CA LEU A 15 9.94 -10.17 -15.22
C LEU A 15 9.75 -8.64 -15.37
N ASN A 16 8.99 -8.02 -14.48
CA ASN A 16 8.87 -6.57 -14.34
C ASN A 16 9.33 -6.24 -12.91
N ASP A 17 10.22 -5.26 -12.72
CA ASP A 17 10.89 -4.90 -11.46
C ASP A 17 9.93 -4.33 -10.37
N GLN A 18 8.65 -4.71 -10.41
CA GLN A 18 7.62 -4.35 -9.44
C GLN A 18 7.71 -5.24 -8.21
N VAL A 19 7.67 -4.61 -7.04
CA VAL A 19 7.66 -5.27 -5.74
C VAL A 19 6.21 -5.53 -5.33
N ILE A 20 5.88 -6.77 -5.01
CA ILE A 20 4.57 -7.15 -4.46
C ILE A 20 4.72 -7.29 -2.94
N ALA A 21 3.88 -6.59 -2.19
CA ALA A 21 3.81 -6.67 -0.73
C ALA A 21 2.49 -7.32 -0.29
N ALA A 22 2.54 -8.18 0.72
CA ALA A 22 1.36 -8.76 1.36
C ALA A 22 1.14 -8.10 2.73
N LEU A 23 -0.11 -7.73 3.03
CA LEU A 23 -0.50 -7.25 4.35
C LEU A 23 -1.13 -8.40 5.14
N GLU A 24 -0.48 -8.77 6.25
CA GLU A 24 -0.94 -9.84 7.13
C GLU A 24 -1.46 -9.26 8.44
N LEU A 25 -2.60 -9.75 8.92
CA LEU A 25 -3.21 -9.35 10.20
C LEU A 25 -3.19 -10.53 11.17
N LYS A 26 -2.78 -10.27 12.42
CA LYS A 26 -2.89 -11.21 13.53
C LYS A 26 -3.71 -10.59 14.65
N CYS A 27 -4.81 -11.23 15.03
CA CYS A 27 -5.68 -10.79 16.11
C CYS A 27 -6.28 -11.99 16.87
N GLN A 28 -6.78 -11.75 18.09
CA GLN A 28 -7.57 -12.73 18.85
C GLN A 28 -9.05 -12.40 18.71
N LEU A 29 -9.84 -13.37 18.26
CA LEU A 29 -11.27 -13.21 17.99
C LEU A 29 -12.09 -14.09 18.92
N LYS A 30 -13.16 -13.55 19.52
CA LYS A 30 -14.10 -14.30 20.37
C LYS A 30 -15.50 -14.21 19.80
N GLY A 31 -16.02 -15.33 19.30
CA GLY A 31 -17.36 -15.39 18.69
C GLY A 31 -17.47 -14.65 17.34
N VAL A 32 -16.34 -14.32 16.71
CA VAL A 32 -16.27 -13.66 15.39
C VAL A 32 -15.59 -14.61 14.42
N THR A 33 -16.22 -14.84 13.27
CA THR A 33 -15.73 -15.75 12.22
C THR A 33 -15.31 -15.03 10.94
N GLU A 34 -15.82 -13.82 10.69
CA GLU A 34 -15.62 -13.10 9.42
C GLU A 34 -15.09 -11.68 9.67
N LEU A 35 -13.78 -11.58 9.91
CA LEU A 35 -13.11 -10.27 9.96
C LEU A 35 -12.71 -9.86 8.54
N ARG A 36 -13.35 -8.83 8.02
CA ARG A 36 -13.05 -8.21 6.73
C ARG A 36 -13.38 -6.71 6.76
N PRO A 37 -12.83 -5.92 5.82
CA PRO A 37 -13.39 -4.62 5.51
C PRO A 37 -14.89 -4.72 5.25
N ASP A 38 -15.65 -3.73 5.71
CA ASP A 38 -17.11 -3.69 5.53
C ASP A 38 -17.46 -3.61 4.03
N ASP A 39 -16.88 -2.62 3.35
CA ASP A 39 -16.92 -2.49 1.89
C ASP A 39 -15.51 -2.64 1.31
N THR A 40 -15.27 -3.74 0.60
CA THR A 40 -13.96 -4.02 0.00
C THR A 40 -13.55 -3.05 -1.10
N GLU A 41 -14.49 -2.37 -1.74
CA GLU A 41 -14.22 -1.43 -2.84
C GLU A 41 -13.85 -0.03 -2.32
N THR A 42 -14.48 0.40 -1.22
CA THR A 42 -14.33 1.77 -0.68
C THR A 42 -13.54 1.85 0.62
N PHE A 43 -13.08 0.71 1.17
CA PHE A 43 -12.28 0.70 2.39
C PHE A 43 -10.93 1.41 2.19
N HIS A 44 -10.62 2.29 3.14
CA HIS A 44 -9.39 3.08 3.12
C HIS A 44 -8.26 2.35 3.84
N TRP A 45 -7.35 1.77 3.07
CA TRP A 45 -6.13 1.16 3.57
C TRP A 45 -5.12 2.25 3.96
N HIS A 46 -5.06 2.57 5.26
CA HIS A 46 -4.11 3.55 5.77
C HIS A 46 -2.73 2.92 5.96
N LEU A 47 -1.73 3.46 5.28
CA LEU A 47 -0.35 2.95 5.25
C LEU A 47 0.64 4.09 5.48
N LYS A 48 1.78 3.79 6.12
CA LYS A 48 2.97 4.65 6.09
C LYS A 48 3.93 4.09 5.04
N LEU A 49 4.21 4.87 4.01
CA LEU A 49 5.02 4.43 2.88
C LEU A 49 6.45 4.97 2.95
N LYS A 50 7.37 4.23 2.34
CA LYS A 50 8.77 4.60 2.21
C LYS A 50 9.16 4.59 0.73
N CYS A 51 9.76 5.67 0.25
CA CYS A 51 10.27 5.75 -1.11
C CYS A 51 11.40 4.73 -1.31
N THR A 52 11.22 3.81 -2.25
CA THR A 52 12.20 2.75 -2.56
C THR A 52 13.48 3.28 -3.20
N ASN A 53 13.44 4.50 -3.75
CA ASN A 53 14.58 5.12 -4.43
C ASN A 53 15.55 5.83 -3.48
N CYS A 54 15.03 6.66 -2.57
CA CYS A 54 15.84 7.52 -1.70
C CYS A 54 15.68 7.24 -0.20
N GLY A 55 14.72 6.38 0.17
CA GLY A 55 14.46 6.01 1.56
C GLY A 55 13.61 7.00 2.35
N GLU A 56 13.17 8.12 1.76
CA GLU A 56 12.27 9.07 2.41
C GLU A 56 10.98 8.38 2.87
N ALA A 57 10.61 8.58 4.13
CA ALA A 57 9.38 8.04 4.73
C ALA A 57 8.63 9.19 5.41
N PRO A 58 7.56 9.73 4.80
CA PRO A 58 6.81 10.82 5.39
C PRO A 58 6.17 10.41 6.73
N ASP A 59 6.08 11.35 7.68
CA ASP A 59 5.49 11.06 9.00
C ASP A 59 3.94 11.13 9.03
N HIS A 60 3.32 11.48 7.90
CA HIS A 60 1.86 11.44 7.76
C HIS A 60 1.42 10.09 7.19
N TRP A 61 0.15 9.75 7.42
CA TRP A 61 -0.47 8.57 6.83
C TRP A 61 -0.92 8.87 5.40
N GLN A 62 -0.77 7.89 4.52
CA GLN A 62 -1.42 7.85 3.21
C GLN A 62 -2.55 6.83 3.27
N TYR A 63 -3.54 6.93 2.39
CA TYR A 63 -4.56 5.91 2.23
C TYR A 63 -4.62 5.44 0.78
N VAL A 64 -5.09 4.21 0.60
CA VAL A 64 -5.34 3.60 -0.71
C VAL A 64 -6.72 2.98 -0.69
N VAL A 65 -7.51 3.22 -1.74
CA VAL A 65 -8.85 2.67 -1.91
C VAL A 65 -8.87 1.84 -3.19
N LEU A 66 -9.50 0.66 -3.14
CA LEU A 66 -9.47 -0.29 -4.25
C LEU A 66 -10.13 0.26 -5.53
N ASN A 67 -11.21 1.03 -5.38
CA ASN A 67 -11.95 1.60 -6.51
C ASN A 67 -11.47 3.00 -6.92
N GLU A 68 -10.46 3.57 -6.23
CA GLU A 68 -9.84 4.81 -6.69
C GLU A 68 -8.77 4.48 -7.73
N MET A 69 -8.82 5.17 -8.87
CA MET A 69 -7.84 5.06 -9.95
C MET A 69 -7.36 6.46 -10.31
N LEU A 70 -6.05 6.67 -10.23
CA LEU A 70 -5.38 7.93 -10.47
C LEU A 70 -4.44 7.82 -11.66
N ASP A 71 -4.50 8.80 -12.56
CA ASP A 71 -3.59 8.91 -13.68
C ASP A 71 -2.13 9.03 -13.20
N VAL A 72 -1.24 8.23 -13.80
CA VAL A 72 0.19 8.30 -13.51
C VAL A 72 0.86 9.35 -14.42
N PRO A 73 1.42 10.45 -13.87
CA PRO A 73 2.06 11.48 -14.68
C PRO A 73 3.15 10.91 -15.59
N GLY A 74 3.04 11.20 -16.90
CA GLY A 74 4.01 10.74 -17.91
C GLY A 74 3.85 9.28 -18.35
N SER A 75 2.78 8.61 -17.95
CA SER A 75 2.43 7.25 -18.36
C SER A 75 1.03 7.21 -18.99
N ARG A 76 0.65 6.07 -19.58
CA ARG A 76 -0.72 5.74 -19.99
C ARG A 76 -1.45 4.86 -18.96
N GLY A 77 -0.78 4.54 -17.85
CA GLY A 77 -1.32 3.71 -16.79
C GLY A 77 -1.97 4.53 -15.69
N GLU A 78 -2.84 3.86 -14.93
CA GLU A 78 -3.49 4.35 -13.71
C GLU A 78 -3.02 3.51 -12.52
N ALA A 79 -3.13 4.05 -11.31
CA ALA A 79 -2.84 3.33 -10.07
C ALA A 79 -3.75 3.79 -8.93
N ASN A 80 -3.91 2.97 -7.89
CA ASN A 80 -4.74 3.31 -6.73
C ASN A 80 -4.10 4.37 -5.83
N LEU A 81 -2.78 4.54 -5.92
CA LEU A 81 -2.04 5.63 -5.31
C LEU A 81 -0.97 6.12 -6.28
N VAL A 82 -0.86 7.45 -6.40
CA VAL A 82 0.22 8.12 -7.13
C VAL A 82 0.83 9.19 -6.22
N GLU A 83 2.08 8.98 -5.80
CA GLU A 83 2.75 9.87 -4.86
C GLU A 83 4.12 10.33 -5.39
N LYS A 84 4.29 11.65 -5.50
CA LYS A 84 5.58 12.26 -5.80
C LYS A 84 6.41 12.41 -4.53
N CYS A 85 7.54 11.72 -4.47
CA CYS A 85 8.48 11.85 -3.38
C CYS A 85 9.02 13.28 -3.29
N LYS A 86 8.86 13.94 -2.14
CA LYS A 86 9.30 15.32 -1.91
C LYS A 86 10.82 15.48 -1.92
N LEU A 87 11.57 14.41 -1.62
CA LEU A 87 13.03 14.43 -1.57
C LEU A 87 13.68 14.25 -2.95
N CYS A 88 13.37 13.15 -3.66
CA CYS A 88 14.01 12.84 -4.94
C CYS A 88 13.16 13.18 -6.18
N GLY A 89 11.92 13.67 -5.99
CA GLY A 89 11.01 14.04 -7.08
C GLY A 89 10.42 12.88 -7.86
N ARG A 90 10.82 11.63 -7.58
CA ARG A 90 10.31 10.42 -8.24
C ARG A 90 8.82 10.23 -7.93
N VAL A 91 8.03 9.95 -8.97
CA VAL A 91 6.64 9.50 -8.83
C VAL A 91 6.64 8.01 -8.55
N ASN A 92 6.05 7.61 -7.42
CA ASN A 92 5.87 6.22 -7.01
C ASN A 92 4.39 5.88 -7.06
N THR A 93 4.07 4.63 -7.34
CA THR A 93 2.71 4.14 -7.50
C THR A 93 2.47 2.91 -6.62
N LEU A 94 1.24 2.71 -6.15
CA LEU A 94 0.77 1.49 -5.50
C LEU A 94 -0.51 1.01 -6.18
N SER A 95 -0.59 -0.31 -6.44
CA SER A 95 -1.72 -1.03 -7.02
C SER A 95 -1.84 -2.41 -6.37
#